data_AF-A0A975EH11-F1
#
_entry.id   AF-A0A975EH11-F1
#
_cell.length_a   1.000
_cell.length_b   1.000
_cell.length_c   1.000
_cell.angle_alpha   90.00
_cell.angle_beta   90.00
_cell.angle_gamma   90.00
#
_symmetry.space_group_name_H-M   'P 1'
#
loop_
_entity.id
_entity.type
_entity.pdbx_description
1 polymer ?
#
loop_
_entity_poly.entity_id
_entity_poly.type
_entity_poly.pdbx_seq_one_letter_code
_entity_poly.pdbx_strand_id
1 'polypeptide(L)'
;MKFPRRHAAKPGFALIAVLWLIAILSLAAVTTLRVISFDMELATAKVHGSRAFQLAETGIAIGTNPVVERNDPLLHRFDEANNEEVHVTLTSEGARFNINTLILSEDKSLIRSVFTYWGLDLDSAQALTDALTDWVDADDEVALNGAEIEDYEKMGRINQPFNRPFYDISEMALVRGMDQVAQIRPDWKNWFTVWSSGTLDLNEASAELIAAAAEVTEAQASVIPETVRGADGIRDTEDDVPFQDVDSALSLLGIGGETGQLIAQRFTVNDTTTRITSTARSGDSTRRITAIVRNRTGKPILLDRTTEIVP
;
A
#
# COMPACT_ATOMS: atom_id res chain seq x y z
N MET A 1 -32.46 77.15 59.42
CA MET A 1 -31.47 77.26 58.32
C MET A 1 -30.90 75.86 58.08
N LYS A 2 -31.35 75.16 57.03
CA LYS A 2 -30.97 73.76 56.71
C LYS A 2 -29.88 73.77 55.64
N PHE A 3 -28.70 73.22 55.94
CA PHE A 3 -27.67 72.92 54.94
C PHE A 3 -27.81 71.45 54.48
N PRO A 4 -27.60 71.13 53.19
CA PRO A 4 -27.78 69.78 52.67
C PRO A 4 -26.58 68.89 53.03
N ARG A 5 -26.87 67.63 53.40
CA ARG A 5 -25.87 66.57 53.57
C ARG A 5 -25.27 66.22 52.20
N ARG A 6 -23.97 66.44 52.01
CA ARG A 6 -23.20 65.86 50.90
C ARG A 6 -22.91 64.39 51.22
N HIS A 7 -23.48 63.47 50.45
CA HIS A 7 -23.03 62.08 50.44
C HIS A 7 -21.62 62.03 49.81
N ALA A 8 -20.63 61.63 50.60
CA ALA A 8 -19.30 61.32 50.10
C ALA A 8 -19.37 60.03 49.25
N ALA A 9 -19.04 60.12 47.96
CA ALA A 9 -18.90 58.96 47.10
C ALA A 9 -17.73 58.09 47.60
N LYS A 10 -17.95 56.78 47.71
CA LYS A 10 -16.95 55.81 48.20
C LYS A 10 -15.82 55.61 47.16
N PRO A 11 -14.54 55.92 47.47
CA PRO A 11 -13.44 55.84 46.49
C PRO A 11 -12.89 54.42 46.22
N GLY A 12 -13.44 53.36 46.83
CA GLY A 12 -12.95 51.97 46.64
C GLY A 12 -13.58 51.18 45.50
N PHE A 13 -14.77 51.57 45.00
CA PHE A 13 -15.50 50.80 43.98
C PHE A 13 -14.94 50.99 42.57
N ALA A 14 -14.42 52.19 42.26
CA ALA A 14 -13.88 52.51 40.95
C ALA A 14 -12.64 51.67 40.60
N LEU A 15 -11.74 51.45 41.57
CA LEU A 15 -10.53 50.63 41.37
C LEU A 15 -10.89 49.17 41.06
N ILE A 16 -11.86 48.61 41.79
CA ILE A 16 -12.34 47.24 41.58
C ILE A 16 -13.00 47.11 40.21
N ALA A 17 -13.83 48.07 39.80
CA ALA A 17 -14.44 48.08 38.47
C ALA A 17 -13.41 48.14 37.34
N VAL A 18 -12.34 48.94 37.51
CA VAL A 18 -11.23 49.02 36.55
C VAL A 18 -10.45 47.71 36.50
N LEU A 19 -10.16 47.08 37.64
CA LEU A 19 -9.47 45.79 37.68
C LEU A 19 -10.29 44.68 37.01
N TRP A 20 -11.61 44.65 37.21
CA TRP A 20 -12.49 43.71 36.52
C TRP A 20 -12.54 43.96 35.02
N LEU A 21 -12.61 45.23 34.61
CA LEU A 21 -12.59 45.59 33.19
C LEU A 21 -11.27 45.17 32.54
N ILE A 22 -10.13 45.40 33.20
CA ILE A 22 -8.81 44.94 32.73
C ILE A 22 -8.77 43.41 32.68
N ALA A 23 -9.29 42.70 33.70
CA ALA A 23 -9.29 41.23 33.72
C ALA A 23 -10.13 40.65 32.56
N ILE A 24 -11.32 41.21 32.30
CA ILE A 24 -12.19 40.80 31.19
C ILE A 24 -11.53 41.12 29.85
N LEU A 25 -10.93 42.31 29.70
CA LEU A 25 -10.26 42.72 28.47
C LEU A 25 -9.02 41.87 28.19
N SER A 26 -8.22 41.56 29.22
CA SER A 26 -7.08 40.65 29.13
C SER A 26 -7.52 39.23 28.76
N LEU A 27 -8.60 38.73 29.35
CA LEU A 27 -9.14 37.42 29.00
C LEU A 27 -9.58 37.38 27.52
N ALA A 28 -10.33 38.39 27.08
CA ALA A 28 -10.78 38.52 25.69
C ALA A 28 -9.60 38.64 24.71
N ALA A 29 -8.55 39.37 25.08
CA ALA A 29 -7.33 39.48 24.28
C ALA A 29 -6.62 38.11 24.14
N VAL A 30 -6.43 37.39 25.25
CA VAL A 30 -5.78 36.07 25.25
C VAL A 30 -6.59 35.05 24.46
N THR A 31 -7.92 35.03 24.60
CA THR A 31 -8.78 34.10 23.82
C THR A 31 -8.70 34.42 22.32
N THR A 32 -8.69 35.70 21.96
CA THR A 32 -8.61 36.12 20.55
C THR A 32 -7.26 35.74 19.94
N LEU A 33 -6.15 35.95 20.67
CA LEU A 33 -4.82 35.54 20.23
C LEU A 33 -4.72 34.03 20.02
N ARG A 34 -5.32 33.22 20.90
CA ARG A 34 -5.36 31.76 20.76
C ARG A 34 -6.17 31.30 19.55
N VAL A 35 -7.31 31.94 19.28
CA VAL A 35 -8.11 31.62 18.08
C VAL A 35 -7.34 31.96 16.82
N ILE A 36 -6.71 33.14 16.76
CA ILE A 36 -5.91 33.56 15.62
C ILE A 36 -4.72 32.63 15.39
N SER A 37 -4.00 32.22 16.45
CA SER A 37 -2.87 31.30 16.30
C SER A 37 -3.32 29.95 15.76
N PHE A 38 -4.43 29.42 16.26
CA PHE A 38 -5.01 28.17 15.77
C PHE A 38 -5.46 28.27 14.31
N ASP A 39 -6.14 29.36 13.93
CA ASP A 39 -6.58 29.59 12.55
C ASP A 39 -5.38 29.70 11.59
N MET A 40 -4.29 30.34 12.04
CA MET A 40 -3.04 30.41 11.28
C MET A 40 -2.40 29.04 11.11
N GLU A 41 -2.30 28.23 12.16
CA GLU A 41 -1.78 26.86 12.07
C GLU A 41 -2.60 26.01 11.10
N LEU A 42 -3.93 26.09 11.18
CA LEU A 42 -4.84 25.38 10.27
C LEU A 42 -4.68 25.85 8.81
N ALA A 43 -4.53 27.16 8.60
CA ALA A 43 -4.31 27.73 7.27
C ALA A 43 -2.97 27.25 6.68
N THR A 44 -1.91 27.30 7.47
CA THR A 44 -0.56 26.82 7.10
C THR A 44 -0.57 25.33 6.79
N ALA A 45 -1.22 24.50 7.62
CA ALA A 45 -1.37 23.06 7.38
C ALA A 45 -2.15 22.76 6.09
N LYS A 46 -3.20 23.54 5.77
CA LYS A 46 -3.93 23.40 4.50
C LYS A 46 -3.06 23.76 3.29
N VAL A 47 -2.27 24.83 3.37
CA VAL A 47 -1.35 25.24 2.30
C VAL A 47 -0.29 24.17 2.07
N HIS A 48 0.40 23.73 3.13
CA HIS A 48 1.38 22.66 3.07
C HIS A 48 0.78 21.34 2.57
N GLY A 49 -0.40 20.97 3.05
CA GLY A 49 -1.10 19.76 2.61
C GLY A 49 -1.48 19.80 1.13
N SER A 50 -1.87 20.96 0.60
CA SER A 50 -2.13 21.14 -0.84
C SER A 50 -0.84 21.12 -1.65
N ARG A 51 0.23 21.72 -1.13
CA ARG A 51 1.53 21.78 -1.78
C ARG A 51 2.17 20.40 -1.88
N ALA A 52 2.21 19.65 -0.77
CA ALA A 52 2.63 18.25 -0.74
C ALA A 52 1.84 17.39 -1.75
N PHE A 53 0.54 17.64 -1.92
CA PHE A 53 -0.26 16.91 -2.90
C PHE A 53 0.16 17.21 -4.35
N GLN A 54 0.36 18.49 -4.70
CA GLN A 54 0.85 18.88 -6.02
C GLN A 54 2.26 18.35 -6.32
N LEU A 55 3.11 18.30 -5.29
CA LEU A 55 4.45 17.73 -5.38
C LEU A 55 4.39 16.21 -5.65
N ALA A 56 3.51 15.49 -4.96
CA ALA A 56 3.29 14.07 -5.20
C ALA A 56 2.73 13.80 -6.61
N GLU A 57 1.79 14.63 -7.09
CA GLU A 57 1.29 14.57 -8.47
C GLU A 57 2.42 14.75 -9.50
N THR A 58 3.31 15.71 -9.24
CA THR A 58 4.49 15.92 -10.09
C THR A 58 5.37 14.67 -10.10
N GLY A 59 5.57 14.02 -8.94
CA GLY A 59 6.33 12.79 -8.84
C GLY A 59 5.69 11.62 -9.60
N ILE A 60 4.35 11.48 -9.58
CA ILE A 60 3.63 10.49 -10.40
C ILE A 60 3.83 10.76 -11.88
N ALA A 61 3.74 12.03 -12.32
CA ALA A 61 3.95 12.40 -13.72
C ALA A 61 5.38 12.08 -14.19
N ILE A 62 6.39 12.34 -13.35
CA ILE A 62 7.78 11.96 -13.62
C ILE A 62 7.92 10.44 -13.70
N GLY A 63 7.44 9.70 -12.70
CA GLY A 63 7.56 8.23 -12.65
C GLY A 63 6.77 7.51 -13.74
N THR A 64 5.75 8.14 -14.33
CA THR A 64 4.98 7.58 -15.46
C THR A 64 5.70 7.75 -16.79
N ASN A 65 6.66 8.67 -16.88
CA ASN A 65 7.41 8.90 -18.11
C ASN A 65 8.28 7.67 -18.44
N PRO A 66 8.15 7.08 -19.64
CA PRO A 66 8.88 5.87 -20.01
C PRO A 66 10.40 6.04 -20.12
N VAL A 67 10.88 7.27 -20.29
CA VAL A 67 12.32 7.58 -20.38
C VAL A 67 12.97 7.59 -18.99
N VAL A 68 12.18 7.73 -17.92
CA VAL A 68 12.69 7.76 -16.55
C VAL A 68 12.95 6.34 -16.08
N GLU A 69 14.22 6.08 -15.78
CA GLU A 69 14.71 4.82 -15.24
C GLU A 69 14.47 4.74 -13.73
N ARG A 70 14.56 3.54 -13.14
CA ARG A 70 14.25 3.34 -11.71
C ARG A 70 15.25 4.00 -10.77
N ASN A 71 16.48 4.21 -11.22
CA ASN A 71 17.57 4.86 -10.49
C ASN A 71 17.76 6.33 -10.88
N ASP A 72 16.85 6.90 -11.69
CA ASP A 72 16.99 8.25 -12.20
C ASP A 72 16.94 9.27 -11.04
N PRO A 73 17.93 10.17 -10.92
CA PRO A 73 17.94 11.22 -9.89
C PRO A 73 16.69 12.10 -9.88
N LEU A 74 15.95 12.22 -10.99
CA LEU A 74 14.69 12.98 -11.07
C LEU A 74 13.59 12.43 -10.15
N LEU A 75 13.70 11.18 -9.72
CA LEU A 75 12.77 10.54 -8.79
C LEU A 75 12.95 11.04 -7.35
N HIS A 76 14.07 11.72 -7.07
CA HIS A 76 14.42 12.25 -5.75
C HIS A 76 14.71 13.75 -5.84
N ARG A 77 13.85 14.57 -5.24
CA ARG A 77 14.04 16.02 -5.21
C ARG A 77 13.90 16.57 -3.81
N PHE A 78 14.88 17.35 -3.39
CA PHE A 78 14.84 18.11 -2.15
C PHE A 78 15.05 19.60 -2.44
N ASP A 79 14.14 20.44 -1.94
CA ASP A 79 14.22 21.90 -1.97
C ASP A 79 14.34 22.41 -0.54
N GLU A 80 15.56 22.78 -0.16
CA GLU A 80 15.91 23.27 1.17
C GLU A 80 15.22 24.60 1.50
N ALA A 81 15.03 25.48 0.51
CA ALA A 81 14.49 26.82 0.76
C ALA A 81 13.02 26.78 1.21
N ASN A 82 12.26 25.81 0.70
CA ASN A 82 10.84 25.64 1.02
C ASN A 82 10.57 24.45 1.96
N ASN A 83 11.62 23.71 2.36
CA ASN A 83 11.51 22.44 3.10
C ASN A 83 10.52 21.48 2.40
N GLU A 84 10.73 21.30 1.10
CA GLU A 84 9.92 20.44 0.23
C GLU A 84 10.74 19.24 -0.22
N GLU A 85 10.14 18.06 -0.16
CA GLU A 85 10.78 16.81 -0.57
C GLU A 85 9.83 15.99 -1.43
N VAL A 86 10.36 15.34 -2.46
CA VAL A 86 9.64 14.37 -3.30
C VAL A 86 10.50 13.15 -3.47
N HIS A 87 9.93 11.99 -3.15
CA HIS A 87 10.53 10.68 -3.34
C HIS A 87 9.57 9.81 -4.15
N VAL A 88 10.04 9.31 -5.28
CA VAL A 88 9.28 8.44 -6.18
C VAL A 88 9.94 7.08 -6.24
N THR A 89 9.14 6.03 -6.09
CA THR A 89 9.62 4.64 -6.18
C THR A 89 8.82 3.89 -7.24
N LEU A 90 9.54 3.17 -8.09
CA LEU A 90 8.99 2.35 -9.15
C LEU A 90 9.23 0.88 -8.82
N THR A 91 8.16 0.11 -8.64
CA THR A 91 8.23 -1.33 -8.37
C THR A 91 7.33 -2.09 -9.35
N SER A 92 7.60 -3.37 -9.62
CA SER A 92 6.69 -4.20 -10.42
C SER A 92 5.53 -4.75 -9.57
N GLU A 93 4.33 -4.82 -10.15
CA GLU A 93 3.24 -5.64 -9.60
C GLU A 93 3.49 -7.14 -9.87
N GLY A 94 4.25 -7.49 -10.91
CA GLY A 94 4.67 -8.87 -11.18
C GLY A 94 5.59 -9.47 -10.12
N ALA A 95 6.14 -8.65 -9.22
CA ALA A 95 6.91 -9.10 -8.06
C ALA A 95 6.05 -9.85 -7.02
N ARG A 96 4.72 -9.88 -7.17
CA ARG A 96 3.74 -10.43 -6.22
C ARG A 96 2.76 -11.37 -6.91
N PHE A 97 2.19 -12.28 -6.14
CA PHE A 97 1.19 -13.22 -6.63
C PHE A 97 -0.12 -12.53 -6.98
N ASN A 98 -0.60 -12.70 -8.21
CA ASN A 98 -1.93 -12.25 -8.57
C ASN A 98 -2.98 -13.22 -8.04
N ILE A 99 -3.65 -12.87 -6.94
CA ILE A 99 -4.60 -13.79 -6.30
C ILE A 99 -5.77 -14.15 -7.22
N ASN A 100 -6.26 -13.20 -8.04
CA ASN A 100 -7.32 -13.47 -8.99
C ASN A 100 -6.89 -14.49 -10.04
N THR A 101 -5.67 -14.35 -10.59
CA THR A 101 -5.15 -15.31 -11.56
C THR A 101 -4.96 -16.69 -10.94
N LEU A 102 -4.38 -16.77 -9.73
CA LEU A 102 -4.17 -18.06 -9.06
C LEU A 102 -5.47 -18.84 -8.83
N ILE A 103 -6.54 -18.13 -8.45
CA ILE A 103 -7.87 -18.73 -8.26
C ILE A 103 -8.46 -19.16 -9.61
N LEU A 104 -8.45 -18.28 -10.61
CA LEU A 104 -9.04 -18.54 -11.93
C LEU A 104 -8.27 -19.58 -12.76
N SER A 105 -6.98 -19.77 -12.50
CA SER A 105 -6.18 -20.85 -13.10
C SER A 105 -6.30 -22.17 -12.34
N GLU A 106 -7.13 -22.22 -11.30
CA GLU A 106 -7.33 -23.36 -10.40
C GLU A 106 -6.04 -23.90 -9.76
N ASP A 107 -5.03 -23.04 -9.55
CA ASP A 107 -3.78 -23.45 -8.90
C ASP A 107 -3.91 -23.41 -7.37
N LYS A 108 -4.87 -24.18 -6.86
CA LYS A 108 -5.14 -24.35 -5.44
C LYS A 108 -3.92 -24.88 -4.67
N SER A 109 -3.01 -25.57 -5.37
CA SER A 109 -1.82 -26.16 -4.76
C SER A 109 -0.82 -25.09 -4.31
N LEU A 110 -0.59 -24.06 -5.13
CA LEU A 110 0.26 -22.92 -4.78
C LEU A 110 -0.36 -22.07 -3.67
N ILE A 111 -1.66 -21.78 -3.74
CA ILE A 111 -2.33 -20.99 -2.70
C ILE A 111 -2.20 -21.69 -1.34
N ARG A 112 -2.46 -22.99 -1.30
CA ARG A 112 -2.30 -23.81 -0.09
C ARG A 112 -0.84 -23.83 0.38
N SER A 113 0.13 -24.01 -0.52
CA SER A 113 1.55 -24.07 -0.14
C SER A 113 2.01 -22.78 0.52
N VAL A 114 1.60 -21.62 0.01
CA VAL A 114 1.88 -20.30 0.60
C VAL A 114 1.35 -20.21 2.03
N PHE A 115 0.09 -20.59 2.28
CA PHE A 115 -0.46 -20.54 3.64
C PHE A 115 0.18 -21.53 4.59
N THR A 116 0.50 -22.74 4.12
CA THR A 116 1.24 -23.72 4.94
C THR A 116 2.65 -23.24 5.26
N TYR A 117 3.31 -22.55 4.34
CA TYR A 117 4.63 -21.96 4.56
C TYR A 117 4.59 -20.87 5.64
N TRP A 118 3.49 -20.11 5.75
CA TRP A 118 3.30 -19.16 6.86
C TRP A 118 3.00 -19.82 8.20
N GLY A 119 2.69 -21.12 8.22
CA GLY A 119 2.46 -21.89 9.45
C GLY A 119 0.99 -22.22 9.72
N LEU A 120 0.08 -22.07 8.75
CA LEU A 120 -1.23 -22.69 8.84
C LEU A 120 -1.08 -24.21 8.69
N ASP A 121 -1.87 -24.97 9.45
CA ASP A 121 -1.98 -26.41 9.24
C ASP A 121 -2.66 -26.71 7.89
N LEU A 122 -2.47 -27.95 7.40
CA LEU A 122 -2.92 -28.34 6.07
C LEU A 122 -4.44 -28.21 5.89
N ASP A 123 -5.21 -28.55 6.93
CA ASP A 123 -6.68 -28.53 6.88
C ASP A 123 -7.18 -27.08 6.86
N SER A 124 -6.63 -26.21 7.71
CA SER A 124 -6.93 -24.77 7.70
C SER A 124 -6.54 -24.11 6.39
N ALA A 125 -5.37 -24.44 5.84
CA ALA A 125 -4.92 -23.92 4.55
C ALA A 125 -5.82 -24.38 3.40
N GLN A 126 -6.26 -25.64 3.41
CA GLN A 126 -7.22 -26.15 2.43
C GLN A 126 -8.58 -25.44 2.55
N ALA A 127 -9.11 -25.30 3.76
CA ALA A 127 -10.37 -24.61 4.01
C ALA A 127 -10.34 -23.15 3.56
N LEU A 128 -9.21 -22.46 3.79
CA LEU A 128 -9.04 -21.09 3.32
C LEU A 128 -8.94 -21.01 1.79
N THR A 129 -8.20 -21.91 1.14
CA THR A 129 -8.12 -21.95 -0.33
C THR A 129 -9.48 -22.20 -0.97
N ASP A 130 -10.28 -23.11 -0.39
CA ASP A 130 -11.66 -23.35 -0.83
C ASP A 130 -12.53 -22.11 -0.62
N ALA A 131 -12.49 -21.49 0.57
CA ALA A 131 -13.24 -20.25 0.83
C ALA A 131 -12.82 -19.05 -0.04
N LEU A 132 -11.57 -18.98 -0.48
CA LEU A 132 -11.11 -17.99 -1.46
C LEU A 132 -11.64 -18.27 -2.87
N THR A 133 -11.86 -19.54 -3.21
CA THR A 133 -12.41 -19.95 -4.52
C THR A 133 -13.88 -19.55 -4.60
N ASP A 134 -14.69 -20.00 -3.63
CA ASP A 134 -16.12 -19.66 -3.49
C ASP A 134 -16.35 -18.16 -3.34
N TRP A 135 -15.35 -17.39 -2.87
CA TRP A 135 -15.50 -15.94 -2.82
C TRP A 135 -15.53 -15.29 -4.22
N VAL A 136 -14.84 -15.89 -5.18
CA VAL A 136 -14.50 -15.30 -6.48
C VAL A 136 -15.33 -15.90 -7.63
N ASP A 137 -15.68 -17.18 -7.55
CA ASP A 137 -16.52 -17.82 -8.56
C ASP A 137 -17.93 -17.23 -8.59
N ALA A 138 -18.68 -17.57 -9.64
CA ALA A 138 -19.95 -16.92 -9.96
C ALA A 138 -21.17 -17.78 -9.62
N ASP A 139 -20.93 -19.03 -9.21
CA ASP A 139 -21.99 -19.94 -8.80
C ASP A 139 -22.24 -19.84 -7.29
N ASP A 140 -23.11 -20.71 -6.77
CA ASP A 140 -23.45 -20.80 -5.35
C ASP A 140 -23.06 -22.22 -4.83
N GLU A 141 -22.18 -22.94 -5.52
CA GLU A 141 -21.76 -24.29 -5.13
C GLU A 141 -20.66 -24.23 -4.08
N VAL A 142 -21.03 -24.56 -2.83
CA VAL A 142 -20.07 -24.59 -1.72
C VAL A 142 -19.04 -25.70 -1.92
N ALA A 143 -17.75 -25.35 -2.00
CA ALA A 143 -16.67 -26.32 -1.99
C ALA A 143 -16.63 -27.10 -0.65
N LEU A 144 -15.89 -28.21 -0.60
CA LEU A 144 -15.90 -29.13 0.56
C LEU A 144 -15.70 -28.42 1.92
N ASN A 145 -14.80 -27.43 1.96
CA ASN A 145 -14.54 -26.59 3.13
C ASN A 145 -14.72 -25.09 2.82
N GLY A 146 -15.48 -24.79 1.76
CA GLY A 146 -15.72 -23.45 1.26
C GLY A 146 -16.83 -22.70 1.99
N ALA A 147 -17.19 -21.53 1.50
CA ALA A 147 -18.13 -20.63 2.18
C ALA A 147 -18.90 -19.77 1.18
N GLU A 148 -20.22 -19.86 1.24
CA GLU A 148 -21.13 -19.08 0.39
C GLU A 148 -22.00 -18.12 1.19
N ILE A 149 -22.97 -17.49 0.51
CA ILE A 149 -23.90 -16.50 1.08
C ILE A 149 -24.47 -16.95 2.42
N GLU A 150 -24.98 -18.18 2.51
CA GLU A 150 -25.57 -18.69 3.76
C GLU A 150 -24.57 -18.74 4.93
N ASP A 151 -23.29 -19.00 4.66
CA ASP A 151 -22.26 -19.07 5.69
C ASP A 151 -21.86 -17.68 6.18
N TYR A 152 -21.72 -16.71 5.27
CA TYR A 152 -21.45 -15.32 5.65
C TYR A 152 -22.63 -14.68 6.38
N GLU A 153 -23.87 -14.98 5.98
CA GLU A 153 -25.07 -14.50 6.68
C GLU A 153 -25.14 -15.01 8.13
N LYS A 154 -24.78 -16.28 8.38
CA LYS A 154 -24.67 -16.85 9.74
C LYS A 154 -23.62 -16.12 10.59
N MET A 155 -22.60 -15.53 9.97
CA MET A 155 -21.59 -14.68 10.63
C MET A 155 -22.05 -13.23 10.81
N GLY A 156 -23.28 -12.89 10.42
CA GLY A 156 -23.83 -11.53 10.47
C GLY A 156 -23.32 -10.63 9.34
N ARG A 157 -22.81 -11.21 8.25
CA ARG A 157 -22.20 -10.50 7.11
C ARG A 157 -23.11 -10.64 5.89
N ILE A 158 -23.85 -9.58 5.60
CA ILE A 158 -24.84 -9.56 4.51
C ILE A 158 -24.16 -9.13 3.19
N ASN A 159 -24.65 -9.64 2.06
CA ASN A 159 -24.14 -9.37 0.69
C ASN A 159 -22.70 -9.85 0.47
N GLN A 160 -22.35 -11.01 1.03
CA GLN A 160 -21.05 -11.67 0.85
C GLN A 160 -21.28 -13.17 0.61
N PRO A 161 -20.48 -13.85 -0.23
CA PRO A 161 -19.36 -13.32 -1.00
C PRO A 161 -19.81 -12.37 -2.12
N PHE A 162 -18.85 -11.77 -2.83
CA PHE A 162 -19.16 -10.86 -3.95
C PHE A 162 -19.29 -11.57 -5.30
N ASN A 163 -18.91 -12.85 -5.35
CA ASN A 163 -19.01 -13.76 -6.49
C ASN A 163 -18.39 -13.14 -7.75
N ARG A 164 -17.20 -12.55 -7.55
CA ARG A 164 -16.38 -11.90 -8.57
C ARG A 164 -14.91 -11.84 -8.15
N PRO A 165 -13.99 -11.66 -9.11
CA PRO A 165 -12.60 -11.31 -8.80
C PRO A 165 -12.47 -10.10 -7.87
N PHE A 166 -11.45 -10.11 -7.02
CA PHE A 166 -11.12 -9.02 -6.11
C PHE A 166 -10.78 -7.74 -6.87
N TYR A 167 -11.35 -6.61 -6.45
CA TYR A 167 -11.02 -5.29 -6.98
C TYR A 167 -9.91 -4.60 -6.18
N ASP A 168 -9.84 -4.87 -4.89
CA ASP A 168 -8.78 -4.40 -4.00
C ASP A 168 -8.25 -5.56 -3.18
N ILE A 169 -6.95 -5.58 -2.91
CA ILE A 169 -6.35 -6.65 -2.11
C ILE A 169 -6.93 -6.71 -0.70
N SER A 170 -7.46 -5.61 -0.17
CA SER A 170 -8.12 -5.56 1.13
C SER A 170 -9.45 -6.31 1.17
N GLU A 171 -10.09 -6.56 0.02
CA GLU A 171 -11.27 -7.42 -0.05
C GLU A 171 -10.92 -8.87 0.32
N MET A 172 -9.70 -9.33 0.03
CA MET A 172 -9.24 -10.66 0.46
C MET A 172 -9.32 -10.82 1.98
N ALA A 173 -9.10 -9.76 2.76
CA ALA A 173 -9.21 -9.79 4.22
C ALA A 173 -10.63 -10.13 4.73
N LEU A 174 -11.63 -10.02 3.87
CA LEU A 174 -13.03 -10.33 4.18
C LEU A 174 -13.30 -11.84 4.11
N VAL A 175 -12.46 -12.63 3.44
CA VAL A 175 -12.70 -14.07 3.28
C VAL A 175 -12.58 -14.79 4.62
N ARG A 176 -13.45 -15.78 4.85
CA ARG A 176 -13.42 -16.63 6.05
C ARG A 176 -12.04 -17.27 6.23
N GLY A 177 -11.41 -17.11 7.40
CA GLY A 177 -10.09 -17.66 7.73
C GLY A 177 -8.93 -16.69 7.51
N MET A 178 -9.15 -15.55 6.83
CA MET A 178 -8.10 -14.55 6.64
C MET A 178 -7.74 -13.77 7.92
N ASP A 179 -8.60 -13.80 8.93
CA ASP A 179 -8.32 -13.29 10.26
C ASP A 179 -7.18 -14.07 10.95
N GLN A 180 -7.14 -15.40 10.77
CA GLN A 180 -6.05 -16.24 11.26
C GLN A 180 -4.75 -15.95 10.49
N VAL A 181 -4.84 -15.81 9.16
CA VAL A 181 -3.69 -15.42 8.33
C VAL A 181 -3.13 -14.06 8.77
N ALA A 182 -3.99 -13.07 9.01
CA ALA A 182 -3.55 -11.75 9.44
C ALA A 182 -2.87 -11.75 10.82
N GLN A 183 -3.20 -12.69 11.69
CA GLN A 183 -2.52 -12.88 12.98
C GLN A 183 -1.14 -13.53 12.81
N ILE A 184 -1.03 -14.53 11.94
CA ILE A 184 0.21 -15.28 11.70
C ILE A 184 1.20 -14.46 10.86
N ARG A 185 0.70 -13.78 9.83
CA ARG A 185 1.48 -13.01 8.85
C ARG A 185 0.84 -11.63 8.63
N PRO A 186 1.10 -10.63 9.50
CA PRO A 186 0.48 -9.29 9.39
C PRO A 186 0.77 -8.56 8.08
N ASP A 187 1.87 -8.89 7.41
CA ASP A 187 2.33 -8.33 6.14
C ASP A 187 1.89 -9.15 4.91
N TRP A 188 0.90 -10.05 5.04
CA TRP A 188 0.39 -10.90 3.94
C TRP A 188 0.02 -10.09 2.67
N LYS A 189 -0.43 -8.84 2.81
CA LYS A 189 -0.74 -7.95 1.69
C LYS A 189 0.46 -7.67 0.77
N ASN A 190 1.68 -7.80 1.28
CA ASN A 190 2.90 -7.61 0.50
C ASN A 190 3.23 -8.80 -0.40
N TRP A 191 2.56 -9.95 -0.23
CA TRP A 191 2.75 -11.13 -1.07
C TRP A 191 1.83 -11.15 -2.29
N PHE A 192 0.74 -10.41 -2.24
CA PHE A 192 -0.34 -10.50 -3.21
C PHE A 192 -0.61 -9.17 -3.92
N THR A 193 -1.19 -9.29 -5.11
CA THR A 193 -1.73 -8.19 -5.91
C THR A 193 -2.99 -8.66 -6.64
N VAL A 194 -3.73 -7.70 -7.19
CA VAL A 194 -4.83 -7.93 -8.14
C VAL A 194 -4.53 -7.36 -9.54
N TRP A 195 -3.36 -6.72 -9.75
CA TRP A 195 -3.11 -5.85 -10.90
C TRP A 195 -2.08 -6.35 -11.93
N SER A 196 -1.26 -7.35 -11.60
CA SER A 196 -0.22 -7.88 -12.50
C SER A 196 -0.79 -8.69 -13.68
N SER A 197 0.06 -9.07 -14.64
CA SER A 197 -0.30 -9.88 -15.81
C SER A 197 -0.76 -11.30 -15.46
N GLY A 198 -0.44 -11.77 -14.26
CA GLY A 198 -0.98 -12.99 -13.66
C GLY A 198 0.08 -13.96 -13.15
N THR A 199 1.21 -14.07 -13.84
CA THR A 199 2.36 -14.90 -13.44
C THR A 199 3.37 -14.10 -12.63
N LEU A 200 4.19 -14.80 -11.84
CA LEU A 200 5.21 -14.20 -10.99
C LEU A 200 6.45 -13.86 -11.83
N ASP A 201 6.90 -12.62 -11.78
CA ASP A 201 8.07 -12.15 -12.52
C ASP A 201 9.36 -12.48 -11.77
N LEU A 202 10.18 -13.38 -12.33
CA LEU A 202 11.44 -13.84 -11.76
C LEU A 202 12.49 -12.73 -11.63
N ASN A 203 12.43 -11.68 -12.47
CA ASN A 203 13.36 -10.55 -12.40
C ASN A 203 12.99 -9.54 -11.29
N GLU A 204 11.80 -9.66 -10.71
CA GLU A 204 11.25 -8.69 -9.77
C GLU A 204 10.88 -9.30 -8.41
N ALA A 205 10.51 -10.57 -8.38
CA ALA A 205 10.06 -11.26 -7.18
C ALA A 205 11.20 -11.53 -6.19
N SER A 206 10.86 -11.59 -4.91
CA SER A 206 11.81 -11.96 -3.87
C SER A 206 12.05 -13.48 -3.84
N ALA A 207 13.15 -13.90 -3.20
CA ALA A 207 13.51 -15.32 -3.10
C ALA A 207 12.39 -16.15 -2.43
N GLU A 208 11.68 -15.58 -1.45
CA GLU A 208 10.60 -16.25 -0.74
C GLU A 208 9.39 -16.54 -1.63
N LEU A 209 8.99 -15.58 -2.48
CA LEU A 209 7.90 -15.80 -3.43
C LEU A 209 8.31 -16.78 -4.53
N ILE A 210 9.54 -16.67 -5.02
CA ILE A 210 10.09 -17.62 -6.01
C ILE A 210 10.11 -19.04 -5.43
N ALA A 211 10.59 -19.21 -4.19
CA ALA A 211 10.64 -20.50 -3.51
C ALA A 211 9.25 -21.12 -3.37
N ALA A 212 8.25 -20.34 -2.96
CA ALA A 212 6.87 -20.81 -2.84
C ALA A 212 6.28 -21.25 -4.19
N ALA A 213 6.52 -20.49 -5.26
CA ALA A 213 6.03 -20.79 -6.61
C ALA A 213 6.72 -21.99 -7.26
N ALA A 214 8.03 -22.10 -7.04
CA ALA A 214 8.89 -23.13 -7.62
C ALA A 214 8.95 -24.42 -6.79
N GLU A 215 8.34 -24.45 -5.60
CA GLU A 215 8.36 -25.58 -4.66
C GLU A 215 9.79 -26.00 -4.26
N VAL A 216 10.67 -25.00 -4.09
CA VAL A 216 12.07 -25.18 -3.67
C VAL A 216 12.33 -24.45 -2.35
N THR A 217 13.52 -24.66 -1.79
CA THR A 217 13.93 -23.91 -0.60
C THR A 217 14.30 -22.46 -0.95
N GLU A 218 14.11 -21.54 0.00
CA GLU A 218 14.50 -20.13 -0.16
C GLU A 218 15.98 -19.96 -0.50
N ALA A 219 16.85 -20.79 0.09
CA ALA A 219 18.29 -20.81 -0.19
C ALA A 219 18.61 -21.24 -1.64
N GLN A 220 17.77 -22.06 -2.26
CA GLN A 220 17.91 -22.36 -3.69
C GLN A 220 17.36 -21.21 -4.54
N ALA A 221 16.24 -20.62 -4.14
CA ALA A 221 15.62 -19.53 -4.87
C ALA A 221 16.45 -18.23 -4.87
N SER A 222 17.28 -18.00 -3.85
CA SER A 222 18.10 -16.77 -3.73
C SER A 222 19.06 -16.55 -4.89
N VAL A 223 19.46 -17.61 -5.59
CA VAL A 223 20.31 -17.53 -6.79
C VAL A 223 19.69 -16.64 -7.88
N ILE A 224 18.36 -16.57 -7.97
CA ILE A 224 17.67 -15.76 -8.98
C ILE A 224 17.86 -14.26 -8.72
N PRO A 225 17.40 -13.68 -7.59
CA PRO A 225 17.63 -12.26 -7.31
C PRO A 225 19.11 -11.91 -7.17
N GLU A 226 19.97 -12.82 -6.72
CA GLU A 226 21.43 -12.62 -6.71
C GLU A 226 21.99 -12.47 -8.13
N THR A 227 21.55 -13.32 -9.06
CA THR A 227 21.98 -13.22 -10.47
C THR A 227 21.47 -11.94 -11.11
N VAL A 228 20.21 -11.56 -10.83
CA VAL A 228 19.60 -10.33 -11.38
C VAL A 228 20.36 -9.09 -10.92
N ARG A 229 20.81 -9.02 -9.66
CA ARG A 229 21.55 -7.88 -9.08
C ARG A 229 23.02 -7.80 -9.46
N GLY A 230 23.51 -8.70 -10.31
CA GLY A 230 24.90 -8.65 -10.76
C GLY A 230 25.94 -8.83 -9.64
N ALA A 231 27.08 -8.18 -9.81
CA ALA A 231 28.27 -8.43 -8.98
C ALA A 231 28.33 -7.55 -7.74
N ASP A 232 27.74 -6.35 -7.80
CA ASP A 232 27.69 -5.43 -6.65
C ASP A 232 26.58 -5.80 -5.64
N GLY A 233 25.61 -6.61 -6.05
CA GLY A 233 24.51 -7.09 -5.23
C GLY A 233 23.46 -6.02 -4.92
N ILE A 234 23.51 -4.89 -5.63
CA ILE A 234 22.59 -3.78 -5.54
C ILE A 234 21.63 -3.90 -6.73
N ARG A 235 20.36 -3.56 -6.53
CA ARG A 235 19.35 -3.61 -7.58
C ARG A 235 19.26 -2.25 -8.27
N ASP A 236 18.86 -2.27 -9.54
CA ASP A 236 18.65 -1.10 -10.39
C ASP A 236 19.96 -0.35 -10.68
N THR A 237 21.06 -1.09 -10.86
CA THR A 237 22.40 -0.61 -11.24
C THR A 237 22.79 -1.04 -12.67
N GLU A 238 23.89 -0.49 -13.19
CA GLU A 238 24.34 -0.79 -14.56
C GLU A 238 24.79 -2.25 -14.77
N ASP A 239 25.12 -2.97 -13.70
CA ASP A 239 25.58 -4.36 -13.74
C ASP A 239 24.47 -5.41 -13.51
N ASP A 240 23.21 -4.97 -13.37
CA ASP A 240 22.05 -5.87 -13.30
C ASP A 240 21.98 -6.77 -14.55
N VAL A 241 21.72 -8.07 -14.34
CA VAL A 241 21.63 -9.08 -15.41
C VAL A 241 20.26 -9.77 -15.37
N PRO A 242 19.19 -9.11 -15.85
CA PRO A 242 17.86 -9.69 -15.87
C PRO A 242 17.79 -10.87 -16.85
N PHE A 243 17.08 -11.93 -16.45
CA PHE A 243 16.79 -13.08 -17.29
C PHE A 243 15.94 -12.68 -18.49
N GLN A 244 16.27 -13.22 -19.67
CA GLN A 244 15.54 -12.96 -20.91
C GLN A 244 14.42 -13.98 -21.18
N ASP A 245 14.48 -15.13 -20.51
CA ASP A 245 13.52 -16.21 -20.63
C ASP A 245 13.41 -16.98 -19.31
N VAL A 246 12.25 -17.58 -19.08
CA VAL A 246 11.94 -18.32 -17.85
C VAL A 246 12.80 -19.59 -17.72
N ASP A 247 13.09 -20.26 -18.83
CA ASP A 247 13.80 -21.55 -18.84
C ASP A 247 15.23 -21.43 -18.30
N SER A 248 15.93 -20.34 -18.64
CA SER A 248 17.28 -20.04 -18.15
C SER A 248 17.31 -19.85 -16.64
N ALA A 249 16.31 -19.16 -16.07
CA ALA A 249 16.16 -18.96 -14.64
C ALA A 249 15.83 -20.27 -13.92
N LEU A 250 14.85 -21.04 -14.42
CA LEU A 250 14.45 -22.31 -13.80
C LEU A 250 15.56 -23.38 -13.85
N SER A 251 16.40 -23.34 -14.88
CA SER A 251 17.57 -24.20 -14.98
C SER A 251 18.55 -24.00 -13.82
N LEU A 252 18.69 -22.77 -13.30
CA LEU A 252 19.52 -22.48 -12.12
C LEU A 252 18.94 -23.07 -10.83
N LEU A 253 17.61 -23.18 -10.75
CA LEU A 253 16.92 -23.84 -9.65
C LEU A 253 16.98 -25.37 -9.74
N GLY A 254 17.58 -25.92 -10.82
CA GLY A 254 17.59 -27.36 -11.07
C GLY A 254 16.22 -27.91 -11.48
N ILE A 255 15.30 -27.05 -11.92
CA ILE A 255 13.95 -27.40 -12.32
C ILE A 255 13.94 -27.63 -13.83
N GLY A 256 13.67 -28.88 -14.24
CA GLY A 256 13.58 -29.27 -15.64
C GLY A 256 12.72 -30.52 -15.83
N GLY A 257 12.43 -30.87 -17.09
CA GLY A 257 11.56 -32.01 -17.44
C GLY A 257 10.06 -31.69 -17.33
N GLU A 258 9.21 -32.73 -17.31
CA GLU A 258 7.74 -32.58 -17.30
C GLU A 258 7.21 -31.85 -16.06
N THR A 259 7.78 -32.11 -14.87
CA THR A 259 7.42 -31.38 -13.63
C THR A 259 7.76 -29.90 -13.73
N GLY A 260 8.84 -29.54 -14.43
CA GLY A 260 9.23 -28.15 -14.66
C GLY A 260 8.26 -27.39 -15.55
N GLN A 261 7.49 -28.08 -16.41
CA GLN A 261 6.60 -27.43 -17.37
C GLN A 261 5.31 -26.89 -16.74
N LEU A 262 4.82 -27.51 -15.66
CA LEU A 262 3.71 -26.98 -14.85
C LEU A 262 4.18 -25.81 -13.99
N ILE A 263 5.35 -25.96 -13.36
CA ILE A 263 5.96 -24.90 -12.54
C ILE A 263 6.30 -23.67 -13.40
N ALA A 264 6.80 -23.87 -14.63
CA ALA A 264 7.11 -22.77 -15.55
C ALA A 264 5.90 -21.89 -15.91
N GLN A 265 4.69 -22.44 -15.89
CA GLN A 265 3.46 -21.66 -16.15
C GLN A 265 3.16 -20.64 -15.06
N ARG A 266 3.77 -20.77 -13.87
CA ARG A 266 3.63 -19.82 -12.77
C ARG A 266 4.49 -18.57 -12.96
N PHE A 267 5.43 -18.57 -13.91
CA PHE A 267 6.46 -17.55 -14.02
C PHE A 267 6.43 -16.75 -15.32
N THR A 268 6.98 -15.55 -15.24
CA THR A 268 7.37 -14.69 -16.36
C THR A 268 8.72 -14.04 -16.02
N VAL A 269 9.29 -13.29 -16.95
CA VAL A 269 10.51 -12.50 -16.76
C VAL A 269 10.29 -11.00 -17.07
N ASN A 270 9.07 -10.63 -17.45
CA ASN A 270 8.75 -9.25 -17.82
C ASN A 270 7.26 -8.95 -17.64
N ASP A 271 6.86 -8.60 -16.42
CA ASP A 271 5.55 -8.01 -16.16
C ASP A 271 5.54 -6.52 -16.49
N THR A 272 4.54 -6.08 -17.27
CA THR A 272 4.46 -4.69 -17.73
C THR A 272 3.69 -3.75 -16.79
N THR A 273 3.28 -4.23 -15.62
CA THR A 273 2.51 -3.48 -14.64
C THR A 273 3.43 -2.90 -13.57
N THR A 274 3.58 -1.59 -13.57
CA THR A 274 4.40 -0.84 -12.62
C THR A 274 3.53 -0.18 -11.55
N ARG A 275 3.92 -0.32 -10.29
CA ARG A 275 3.49 0.52 -9.17
C ARG A 275 4.43 1.72 -9.05
N ILE A 276 3.86 2.90 -9.17
CA ILE A 276 4.56 4.17 -9.00
C ILE A 276 4.05 4.77 -7.69
N THR A 277 4.93 4.92 -6.70
CA THR A 277 4.60 5.54 -5.41
C THR A 277 5.35 6.84 -5.27
N SER A 278 4.64 7.97 -5.25
CA SER A 278 5.21 9.28 -4.95
C SER A 278 4.83 9.71 -3.55
N THR A 279 5.82 9.87 -2.69
CA THR A 279 5.67 10.48 -1.37
C THR A 279 6.28 11.87 -1.41
N ALA A 280 5.52 12.89 -1.04
CA ALA A 280 5.99 14.25 -1.00
C ALA A 280 5.67 14.94 0.32
N ARG A 281 6.59 15.78 0.78
CA ARG A 281 6.49 16.57 2.00
C ARG A 281 6.57 18.05 1.67
N SER A 282 5.78 18.86 2.37
CA SER A 282 5.92 20.31 2.43
C SER A 282 5.66 20.73 3.87
N GLY A 283 6.66 21.33 4.53
CA GLY A 283 6.57 21.63 5.96
C GLY A 283 6.28 20.36 6.77
N ASP A 284 5.21 20.39 7.58
CA ASP A 284 4.77 19.28 8.43
C ASP A 284 3.73 18.35 7.75
N SER A 285 3.38 18.61 6.49
CA SER A 285 2.38 17.81 5.77
C SER A 285 3.04 16.87 4.77
N THR A 286 2.66 15.59 4.84
CA THR A 286 3.11 14.56 3.92
C THR A 286 1.94 13.95 3.17
N ARG A 287 2.11 13.76 1.86
CA ARG A 287 1.14 13.12 0.96
C ARG A 287 1.80 11.96 0.26
N ARG A 288 1.06 10.87 0.10
CA ARG A 288 1.46 9.74 -0.74
C ARG A 288 0.42 9.50 -1.80
N ILE A 289 0.86 9.36 -3.03
CA ILE A 289 0.04 8.92 -4.15
C ILE A 289 0.66 7.64 -4.68
N THR A 290 -0.17 6.63 -4.89
CA THR A 290 0.22 5.39 -5.56
C THR A 290 -0.61 5.24 -6.81
N ALA A 291 0.06 5.05 -7.95
CA ALA A 291 -0.56 4.79 -9.24
C ALA A 291 -0.08 3.44 -9.76
N ILE A 292 -1.03 2.61 -10.20
CA ILE A 292 -0.73 1.34 -10.87
C ILE A 292 -0.92 1.53 -12.37
N VAL A 293 0.16 1.37 -13.13
CA VAL A 293 0.18 1.66 -14.57
C VAL A 293 0.64 0.42 -15.33
N ARG A 294 -0.15 -0.01 -16.32
CA ARG A 294 0.23 -1.07 -17.26
C ARG A 294 0.84 -0.48 -18.53
N ASN A 295 1.83 -1.17 -19.09
CA ASN A 295 2.52 -0.80 -20.33
C ASN A 295 3.13 0.61 -20.28
N ARG A 296 3.83 0.92 -19.17
CA ARG A 296 4.47 2.24 -18.94
C ARG A 296 5.33 2.69 -20.13
N THR A 297 6.11 1.79 -20.71
CA THR A 297 7.05 2.04 -21.81
C THR A 297 6.41 2.24 -23.19
N GLY A 298 5.10 1.97 -23.32
CA GLY A 298 4.36 2.08 -24.58
C GLY A 298 3.21 3.07 -24.46
N LYS A 299 1.98 2.54 -24.43
CA LYS A 299 0.77 3.32 -24.16
C LYS A 299 0.34 3.07 -22.71
N PRO A 300 0.70 3.94 -21.76
CA PRO A 300 0.40 3.73 -20.35
C PRO A 300 -1.11 3.72 -20.12
N ILE A 301 -1.58 2.73 -19.38
CA ILE A 301 -2.97 2.61 -18.93
C ILE A 301 -2.97 2.67 -17.41
N LEU A 302 -3.63 3.67 -16.83
CA LEU A 302 -3.86 3.75 -15.39
C LEU A 302 -4.90 2.69 -15.00
N LEU A 303 -4.52 1.76 -14.13
CA LEU A 303 -5.39 0.72 -13.60
C LEU A 303 -6.03 1.14 -12.28
N ASP A 304 -5.22 1.69 -11.37
CA ASP A 304 -5.65 2.15 -10.06
C ASP A 304 -4.86 3.38 -9.61
N ARG A 305 -5.49 4.21 -8.76
CA ARG A 305 -4.87 5.37 -8.14
C ARG A 305 -5.43 5.57 -6.73
N THR A 306 -4.52 5.52 -5.75
CA THR A 306 -4.82 5.77 -4.35
C THR A 306 -4.08 7.01 -3.85
N THR A 307 -4.71 7.77 -2.95
CA THR A 307 -4.13 8.96 -2.32
C THR A 307 -4.29 8.86 -0.81
N GLU A 308 -3.19 9.04 -0.09
CA GLU A 308 -3.12 8.90 1.36
C GLU A 308 -2.55 10.17 2.01
N ILE A 309 -3.04 10.45 3.22
CA ILE A 309 -2.43 11.42 4.12
C ILE A 309 -1.47 10.63 4.99
N VAL A 310 -0.18 10.96 4.97
CA VAL A 310 0.80 10.29 5.82
C VAL A 310 0.94 11.10 7.09
N PRO A 311 0.66 10.51 8.27
CA PRO A 311 0.79 11.19 9.55
C PRO A 311 2.24 11.50 9.90
#